data_AF-A0A9X9YDS0-F1
#
_entry.id   AF-A0A9X9YDS0-F1
#
_cell.length_a   1.000
_cell.length_b   1.000
_cell.length_c   1.000
_cell.angle_alpha   90.00
_cell.angle_beta   90.00
_cell.angle_gamma   90.00
#
_symmetry.space_group_name_H-M   'P 1'
#
loop_
_entity.id
_entity.type
_entity.pdbx_description
1 polymer ?
#
loop_
_entity_poly.entity_id
_entity_poly.type
_entity_poly.pdbx_seq_one_letter_code
_entity_poly.pdbx_strand_id
1 'polypeptide(L)' 'MLSPETGEILPRGVRPFTVTYVRRSVTVDLPGYYPRGDGDGVHVGDDIAFVDRALPTLAVLTNGHARND' A
#
# COMPACT_ATOMS: atom_id res chain seq x y z
N MET A 1 -13.40 12.09 4.63
CA MET A 1 -13.95 11.01 5.50
C MET A 1 -13.61 11.32 6.94
N LEU A 2 -14.37 10.84 7.94
CA LEU A 2 -13.97 10.92 9.34
C LEU A 2 -13.15 9.68 9.71
N SER A 3 -12.01 9.87 10.36
CA SER A 3 -11.23 8.77 10.93
C SER A 3 -12.06 8.08 12.01
N PRO A 4 -12.25 6.75 11.96
CA PRO A 4 -12.98 6.02 12.99
C PRO A 4 -12.25 6.03 14.34
N GLU A 5 -10.93 6.20 14.35
CA GLU A 5 -10.12 6.15 15.58
C GLU A 5 -9.95 7.52 16.25
N THR A 6 -9.77 8.58 15.46
CA THR A 6 -9.43 9.91 15.99
C THR A 6 -10.53 10.94 15.80
N GLY A 7 -11.55 10.66 14.97
CA GLY A 7 -12.58 11.63 14.61
C GLY A 7 -12.10 12.75 13.68
N GLU A 8 -10.85 12.70 13.21
CA GLU A 8 -10.29 13.72 12.32
C GLU A 8 -10.86 13.63 10.90
N ILE A 9 -10.94 14.76 10.21
CA ILE A 9 -11.28 14.77 8.78
C ILE A 9 -10.05 14.37 7.97
N LEU A 10 -10.16 13.21 7.33
CA LEU A 10 -9.19 12.68 6.38
C LEU A 10 -9.59 13.12 4.95
N PRO A 11 -8.91 14.12 4.35
CA PRO A 11 -9.06 14.44 2.94
C PRO A 11 -8.58 13.30 2.04
N ARG A 12 -9.18 13.19 0.84
CA ARG A 12 -8.73 12.26 -0.17
C ARG A 12 -7.36 12.69 -0.70
N GLY A 13 -6.43 11.76 -0.80
CA GLY A 13 -5.08 12.01 -1.32
C GLY A 13 -4.39 10.75 -1.83
N VAL A 14 -3.15 10.90 -2.27
CA VAL A 14 -2.28 9.80 -2.70
C VAL A 14 -0.97 9.93 -1.95
N ARG A 15 -0.46 8.83 -1.39
CA ARG A 15 0.82 8.81 -0.68
C ARG A 15 1.66 7.61 -1.11
N PRO A 16 3.00 7.74 -1.14
CA PRO A 16 3.88 6.60 -1.34
C PRO A 16 3.69 5.57 -0.23
N PHE A 17 3.47 4.31 -0.59
CA PHE A 17 3.32 3.19 0.33
C PHE A 17 4.27 2.06 -0.07
N THR A 18 5.12 1.64 0.87
CA THR A 18 6.10 0.58 0.63
C THR A 18 5.51 -0.78 1.00
N VAL A 19 5.28 -1.60 -0.01
CA VAL A 19 4.87 -2.99 0.15
C VAL A 19 6.13 -3.85 0.22
N THR A 20 6.26 -4.69 1.25
CA THR A 20 7.38 -5.62 1.40
C THR A 20 6.89 -7.06 1.37
N TYR A 21 7.49 -7.86 0.50
CA TYR A 21 7.22 -9.29 0.37
C TYR A 21 8.55 -10.05 0.19
N VAL A 22 8.84 -10.98 1.12
CA VAL A 22 10.05 -11.84 1.12
C VAL A 22 11.34 -11.09 0.72
N ARG A 23 11.82 -10.21 1.60
CA ARG A 23 13.06 -9.40 1.41
C ARG A 23 13.08 -8.51 0.15
N ARG A 24 11.96 -8.37 -0.56
CA ARG A 24 11.79 -7.43 -1.66
C ARG A 24 10.77 -6.38 -1.25
N SER A 25 11.02 -5.14 -1.65
CA SER A 25 10.12 -4.02 -1.38
C SER A 25 9.87 -3.25 -2.67
N VAL A 26 8.65 -2.75 -2.82
CA VAL A 26 8.27 -1.82 -3.89
C VAL A 26 7.45 -0.71 -3.27
N THR A 27 7.68 0.52 -3.71
CA THR A 27 6.87 1.66 -3.34
C THR A 27 5.83 1.89 -4.42
N VAL A 28 4.57 2.01 -4.02
CA VAL A 28 3.45 2.34 -4.90
C VAL A 28 2.78 3.63 -4.43
N ASP A 29 2.31 4.42 -5.38
CA ASP A 29 1.41 5.52 -5.06
C ASP A 29 0.06 4.95 -4.67
N LEU A 30 -0.23 4.99 -3.36
CA LEU A 30 -1.45 4.42 -2.80
C LEU A 30 -2.49 5.52 -2.60
N PRO A 31 -3.61 5.46 -3.33
CA PRO A 31 -4.73 6.33 -3.04
C PRO A 31 -5.37 5.96 -1.69
N GLY A 32 -5.84 6.96 -0.95
CA GLY A 32 -6.59 6.76 0.28
C GLY A 32 -7.10 8.09 0.85
N TYR A 33 -7.56 8.04 2.08
CA TYR A 33 -7.87 9.22 2.89
C TYR A 33 -6.82 9.36 3.98
N TYR A 34 -6.13 10.50 4.00
CA TYR A 34 -4.98 10.70 4.87
C TYR A 34 -5.15 11.96 5.71
N PRO A 35 -4.66 11.96 6.96
CA PRO A 35 -4.60 13.19 7.74
C PRO A 35 -3.58 14.14 7.12
N ARG A 36 -3.57 15.41 7.51
CA ARG A 36 -2.57 16.36 6.98
C ARG A 36 -1.14 16.04 7.44
N GLY A 37 -0.98 15.37 8.58
CA GLY A 37 0.32 14.93 9.11
C GLY A 37 0.66 13.48 8.73
N ASP A 38 1.54 12.87 9.53
CA ASP A 38 2.08 11.52 9.29
C ASP A 38 1.24 10.39 9.90
N GLY A 39 -0.01 10.67 10.28
CA GLY A 39 -0.92 9.68 10.84
C GLY A 39 -1.44 8.68 9.82
N ASP A 40 -2.05 7.61 10.33
CA ASP A 40 -2.54 6.51 9.52
C ASP A 40 -3.67 6.93 8.56
N GLY A 41 -3.55 6.44 7.32
CA GLY A 41 -4.56 6.61 6.30
C GLY A 41 -5.61 5.51 6.35
N VAL A 42 -6.77 5.79 5.78
CA VAL A 42 -7.83 4.79 5.58
C VAL A 42 -7.99 4.56 4.08
N HIS A 43 -8.00 3.29 3.69
CA HIS A 43 -8.13 2.84 2.31
C HIS A 43 -9.45 2.08 2.16
N VAL A 44 -10.19 2.35 1.09
CA VAL A 44 -11.48 1.69 0.83
C VAL A 44 -11.42 0.91 -0.47
N GLY A 45 -12.01 -0.29 -0.50
CA GLY A 45 -12.25 -1.12 -1.69
C GLY A 45 -11.21 -1.00 -2.81
N ASP A 46 -11.49 -0.13 -3.77
CA ASP A 46 -10.68 0.10 -4.98
C ASP A 46 -9.25 0.63 -4.70
N ASP A 47 -9.02 1.26 -3.56
CA ASP A 47 -7.71 1.77 -3.16
C ASP A 47 -6.72 0.60 -2.93
N ILE A 48 -7.19 -0.52 -2.37
CA ILE A 48 -6.37 -1.71 -2.09
C ILE A 48 -5.93 -2.41 -3.38
N ALA A 49 -6.67 -2.25 -4.47
CA ALA A 49 -6.33 -2.85 -5.77
C ALA A 49 -4.98 -2.35 -6.33
N PHE A 50 -4.44 -1.23 -5.85
CA PHE A 50 -3.10 -0.75 -6.20
C PHE A 50 -1.99 -1.54 -5.49
N VAL A 51 -2.22 -1.95 -4.24
CA VAL A 51 -1.34 -2.84 -3.49
C VAL A 51 -1.39 -4.25 -4.07
N ASP A 52 -2.59 -4.78 -4.33
CA ASP A 52 -2.77 -6.13 -4.86
C ASP A 52 -2.11 -6.32 -6.23
N ARG A 53 -2.09 -5.28 -7.08
CA ARG A 53 -1.39 -5.33 -8.37
C ARG A 53 0.14 -5.36 -8.23
N ALA A 54 0.68 -4.87 -7.12
CA ALA A 54 2.13 -4.89 -6.87
C ALA A 54 2.63 -6.25 -6.39
N LEU A 55 1.78 -7.02 -5.69
CA LEU A 55 2.15 -8.30 -5.09
C LEU A 55 2.61 -9.36 -6.12
N PRO A 56 1.92 -9.58 -7.26
CA PRO A 56 2.39 -10.51 -8.30
C PRO A 56 3.78 -10.16 -8.83
N THR A 57 4.09 -8.87 -8.97
CA THR A 57 5.42 -8.41 -9.41
C THR A 57 6.50 -8.81 -8.41
N LEU A 58 6.24 -8.63 -7.11
CA LEU A 58 7.15 -9.07 -6.05
C LEU A 58 7.28 -10.59 -6.01
N ALA A 59 6.17 -11.33 -6.17
CA ALA A 59 6.18 -12.78 -6.14
C ALA A 59 6.96 -13.40 -7.31
N VAL A 60 6.86 -12.85 -8.53
CA VAL A 60 7.66 -13.29 -9.69
C VAL A 60 9.16 -13.08 -9.43
N LEU A 61 9.55 -11.94 -8.87
CA LEU A 61 10.94 -11.64 -8.53
C LEU A 61 11.51 -12.57 -7.45
N THR A 62 10.68 -12.98 -6.48
CA THR A 62 11.06 -13.93 -5.43
C THR A 62 11.13 -15.37 -5.97
N ASN A 63 10.13 -15.80 -6.75
CA ASN A 63 10.02 -17.17 -7.27
C ASN A 63 10.99 -17.46 -8.42
N GLY A 64 11.55 -16.42 -9.07
CA GLY A 64 12.63 -16.55 -10.05
C GLY A 64 13.96 -17.03 -9.45
N HIS A 65 14.12 -16.98 -8.12
CA HIS A 65 15.32 -17.45 -7.42
C HIS A 65 15.23 -18.93 -6.96
N ALA A 66 14.08 -19.58 -7.16
CA ALA A 66 13.81 -20.93 -6.64
C ALA A 66 13.87 -22.04 -7.71
N ARG A 67 14.49 -21.79 -8.88
CA ARG A 67 14.57 -22.76 -9.99
C ARG A 67 15.99 -23.04 -10.51
N ASN A 68 17.03 -22.86 -9.68
CA ASN A 68 18.38 -23.34 -9.98
C ASN A 68 19.02 -23.86 -8.68
N ASP A 69 18.67 -25.09 -8.29
CA ASP A 69 19.51 -26.04 -7.54
C ASP A 69 19.01 -27.45 -7.87
#